data_AF-F1Z4I1-F1
#
_entry.id   AF-F1Z4I1-F1
#
_cell.length_a   1.000
_cell.length_b   1.000
_cell.length_c   1.000
_cell.angle_alpha   90.00
_cell.angle_beta   90.00
_cell.angle_gamma   90.00
#
_symmetry.space_group_name_H-M   'P 1'
#
loop_
_entity.id
_entity.type
_entity.pdbx_description
1 polymer ?
#
loop_
_entity_poly.entity_id
_entity_poly.type
_entity_poly.pdbx_seq_one_letter_code
_entity_poly.pdbx_strand_id
1 'polypeptide(L)'
;MKLTLDQLAQATDSSKSYIWELENKNPPRPSAEKLAAIAKALDVTLDWLLGSDEQTLEAAEDKAFFRAYSHMPEETRRQLREMAKILGAKKDT
;
A
#
# COMPACT_ATOMS: atom_id res chain seq x y z
N MET A 1 10.98 -0.76 12.21
CA MET A 1 12.39 -0.34 12.45
C MET A 1 12.74 0.73 11.43
N LYS A 2 13.41 1.82 11.83
CA LYS A 2 13.86 2.87 10.89
C LYS A 2 15.29 2.56 10.46
N LEU A 3 15.51 2.31 9.17
CA LEU A 3 16.87 2.11 8.62
C LEU A 3 17.62 3.44 8.61
N THR A 4 18.93 3.41 8.84
CA THR A 4 19.81 4.55 8.54
C THR A 4 20.07 4.65 7.03
N LEU A 5 20.52 5.81 6.55
CA LEU A 5 20.93 6.00 5.14
C LEU A 5 21.96 4.97 4.68
N ASP A 6 22.91 4.62 5.54
CA ASP A 6 23.94 3.61 5.24
C ASP A 6 23.34 2.20 5.10
N GLN A 7 22.40 1.85 5.99
CA GLN A 7 21.73 0.56 5.95
C GLN A 7 20.84 0.41 4.71
N LEU A 8 20.11 1.47 4.34
CA LEU A 8 19.28 1.46 3.15
C LEU A 8 20.11 1.42 1.86
N ALA A 9 21.23 2.15 1.83
CA ALA A 9 22.19 2.11 0.72
C ALA A 9 22.75 0.70 0.52
N GLN A 10 23.18 0.04 1.60
CA GLN A 10 23.66 -1.35 1.54
C GLN A 10 22.58 -2.33 1.10
N ALA A 11 21.35 -2.20 1.59
CA ALA A 11 20.25 -3.09 1.26
C ALA A 11 19.77 -2.98 -0.20
N THR A 12 20.05 -1.86 -0.87
CA THR A 12 19.56 -1.54 -2.22
C THR A 12 20.68 -1.49 -3.27
N ASP A 13 21.89 -1.94 -2.91
CA ASP A 13 23.10 -1.86 -3.73
C ASP A 13 23.26 -0.46 -4.36
N SER A 14 23.19 0.55 -3.48
CA SER A 14 23.23 1.96 -3.83
C SER A 14 24.24 2.69 -2.96
N SER A 15 24.70 3.87 -3.38
CA SER A 15 25.57 4.69 -2.53
C SER A 15 24.75 5.46 -1.50
N LYS A 16 25.34 5.73 -0.33
CA LYS A 16 24.74 6.61 0.69
C LYS A 16 24.38 7.98 0.11
N SER A 17 25.27 8.53 -0.73
CA SER A 17 25.07 9.80 -1.42
C SER A 17 23.85 9.77 -2.34
N TYR A 18 23.63 8.65 -3.04
CA TYR A 18 22.45 8.47 -3.89
C TYR A 18 21.15 8.42 -3.09
N ILE A 19 21.09 7.66 -1.99
CA ILE A 19 19.89 7.64 -1.13
C ILE A 19 19.61 9.03 -0.54
N TRP A 20 20.65 9.74 -0.09
CA TRP A 20 20.52 11.11 0.39
C TRP A 20 20.00 12.06 -0.70
N GLU A 21 20.49 11.92 -1.93
CA GLU A 21 20.03 12.69 -3.08
C GLU A 21 18.54 12.47 -3.35
N LEU A 22 18.07 11.22 -3.25
CA LEU A 22 16.65 10.88 -3.42
C LEU A 22 15.76 11.52 -2.34
N GLU A 23 16.24 11.64 -1.10
CA GLU A 23 15.50 12.29 -0.03
C GLU A 23 15.47 13.82 -0.15
N ASN A 24 16.53 14.43 -0.69
CA ASN A 24 16.74 15.88 -0.60
C ASN A 24 16.57 16.65 -1.92
N LYS A 25 16.59 15.99 -3.09
CA LYS A 25 16.35 16.66 -4.38
C LYS A 25 14.88 16.60 -4.76
N ASN A 26 14.39 17.67 -5.41
CA ASN A 26 13.04 17.74 -5.95
C ASN A 26 13.04 18.29 -7.40
N PRO A 27 12.69 17.49 -8.44
CA PRO A 27 12.27 16.10 -8.36
C PRO A 27 13.48 15.14 -8.34
N PRO A 28 13.46 14.11 -7.49
CA PRO A 28 14.38 12.99 -7.62
C PRO A 28 13.97 12.17 -8.87
N ARG A 29 14.94 11.69 -9.65
CA ARG A 29 14.68 10.87 -10.86
C ARG A 29 15.28 9.46 -10.77
N PRO A 30 14.87 8.64 -9.78
CA PRO A 30 15.28 7.24 -9.73
C PRO A 30 14.66 6.42 -10.86
N SER A 31 15.30 5.32 -11.24
CA SER A 31 14.68 4.32 -12.14
C SER A 31 13.63 3.49 -11.40
N ALA A 32 12.72 2.86 -12.14
CA ALA A 32 11.70 1.96 -11.58
C ALA A 32 12.34 0.78 -10.80
N GLU A 33 13.45 0.23 -11.29
CA GLU A 33 14.20 -0.83 -10.62
C GLU A 33 14.74 -0.38 -9.25
N LYS A 34 15.26 0.85 -9.17
CA LYS A 34 15.77 1.43 -7.91
C LYS A 34 14.65 1.68 -6.91
N LEU A 35 13.51 2.18 -7.37
CA LEU A 35 12.32 2.35 -6.53
C LEU A 35 11.81 1.01 -5.98
N ALA A 36 11.73 -0.02 -6.83
CA ALA A 36 11.30 -1.35 -6.41
C ALA A 36 12.24 -1.97 -5.37
N ALA A 37 13.57 -1.78 -5.53
CA ALA A 37 14.56 -2.25 -4.57
C ALA A 37 14.41 -1.54 -3.20
N ILE A 38 14.17 -0.23 -3.19
CA ILE A 38 13.94 0.56 -1.98
C ILE A 38 12.65 0.11 -1.27
N ALA A 39 11.55 -0.05 -2.00
CA ALA A 39 10.27 -0.51 -1.45
C ALA A 39 10.42 -1.89 -0.78
N LYS A 40 11.12 -2.81 -1.45
CA LYS A 40 11.45 -4.13 -0.90
C LYS A 40 12.31 -4.06 0.35
N ALA A 41 13.34 -3.21 0.39
CA ALA A 41 14.23 -3.05 1.53
C ALA A 41 13.51 -2.46 2.77
N LEU A 42 12.48 -1.65 2.55
CA LEU A 42 11.66 -1.03 3.59
C LEU A 42 10.42 -1.85 3.97
N ASP A 43 10.18 -2.99 3.31
CA ASP A 43 8.99 -3.84 3.48
C ASP A 43 7.66 -3.11 3.23
N VAL A 44 7.62 -2.28 2.18
CA VAL A 44 6.44 -1.51 1.77
C VAL A 44 6.13 -1.73 0.28
N THR A 45 4.95 -1.32 -0.17
CA THR A 45 4.60 -1.36 -1.59
C THR A 45 5.24 -0.19 -2.35
N LEU A 46 5.45 -0.36 -3.66
CA LEU A 46 5.94 0.71 -4.52
C LEU A 46 4.98 1.91 -4.54
N ASP A 47 3.67 1.65 -4.56
CA ASP A 47 2.64 2.69 -4.52
C ASP A 47 2.69 3.51 -3.23
N TRP A 48 2.93 2.85 -2.09
CA TRP A 48 3.14 3.50 -0.79
C TRP A 48 4.41 4.34 -0.79
N LEU A 49 5.51 3.81 -1.32
CA LEU A 49 6.79 4.53 -1.41
C LEU A 49 6.69 5.80 -2.27
N LEU A 50 5.89 5.76 -3.34
CA LEU A 50 5.68 6.88 -4.25
C LEU A 50 4.68 7.91 -3.71
N GLY A 51 4.11 7.70 -2.52
CA GLY A 51 3.03 8.53 -2.00
C GLY A 51 1.78 8.52 -2.88
N SER A 52 1.67 7.51 -3.77
CA SER A 52 0.50 7.26 -4.62
C SER A 52 -0.56 6.47 -3.88
N ASP A 53 -0.20 5.94 -2.71
CA ASP A 53 -1.13 5.30 -1.80
C ASP A 53 -1.92 6.37 -1.06
N GLU A 54 -2.98 6.86 -1.71
CA GLU A 54 -4.13 7.51 -1.06
C GLU A 54 -4.91 6.53 -0.17
N GLN A 55 -4.28 5.44 0.31
CA GLN A 55 -4.92 4.52 1.23
C GLN A 55 -5.02 5.18 2.60
N THR A 56 -6.14 5.85 2.82
CA THR A 56 -6.61 6.16 4.17
C THR A 56 -6.79 4.86 4.96
N LEU A 57 -6.85 4.95 6.29
CA LEU A 57 -7.09 3.79 7.15
C LEU A 57 -8.38 3.07 6.72
N GLU A 58 -9.39 3.83 6.35
CA GLU A 58 -10.67 3.34 5.84
C GLU A 58 -10.48 2.52 4.55
N ALA A 59 -9.65 2.98 3.61
CA ALA A 59 -9.36 2.25 2.39
C ALA A 59 -8.61 0.93 2.65
N ALA A 60 -7.73 0.90 3.66
CA ALA A 60 -7.04 -0.32 4.09
C ALA A 60 -8.01 -1.32 4.77
N GLU A 61 -8.93 -0.82 5.59
CA GLU A 61 -10.00 -1.60 6.24
C GLU A 61 -10.97 -2.20 5.21
N ASP A 62 -11.40 -1.42 4.21
CA ASP A 62 -12.25 -1.89 3.12
C ASP A 62 -11.57 -2.98 2.29
N LYS A 63 -10.28 -2.83 1.98
CA LYS A 63 -9.50 -3.87 1.30
C LYS A 63 -9.39 -5.14 2.16
N ALA A 64 -9.20 -5.01 3.47
CA ALA A 64 -9.16 -6.15 4.37
C ALA A 64 -10.52 -6.87 4.45
N PHE A 65 -11.61 -6.11 4.53
CA PHE A 65 -12.96 -6.63 4.49
C PHE A 65 -13.24 -7.38 3.18
N PHE A 66 -12.89 -6.81 2.03
CA PHE A 66 -13.11 -7.46 0.73
C PHE A 66 -12.32 -8.77 0.58
N ARG A 67 -11.07 -8.81 1.08
CA ARG A 67 -10.29 -10.06 1.10
C ARG A 67 -10.93 -11.12 1.99
N ALA A 68 -11.41 -10.74 3.18
CA ALA A 68 -12.10 -11.68 4.06
C ALA A 68 -13.39 -12.20 3.40
N TYR A 69 -14.21 -11.29 2.85
CA TYR A 69 -15.42 -11.61 2.12
C TYR A 69 -15.15 -12.57 0.96
N SER A 70 -14.11 -12.35 0.14
CA SER A 70 -13.85 -13.16 -1.05
C SER A 70 -13.49 -14.61 -0.74
N HIS A 71 -12.93 -14.90 0.43
CA HIS A 71 -12.58 -16.26 0.87
C HIS A 71 -13.71 -16.98 1.62
N MET A 72 -14.84 -16.32 1.89
CA MET A 72 -15.99 -16.95 2.55
C MET A 72 -16.72 -17.92 1.61
N PRO A 73 -17.42 -18.93 2.16
CA PRO A 73 -18.31 -19.80 1.39
C PRO A 73 -19.33 -19.01 0.57
N GLU A 74 -19.71 -19.54 -0.59
CA GLU A 74 -20.65 -18.86 -1.49
C GLU A 74 -21.97 -18.50 -0.81
N GLU A 75 -22.50 -19.41 0.00
CA GLU A 75 -23.73 -19.19 0.76
C GLU A 75 -23.63 -17.99 1.72
N THR A 76 -22.53 -17.89 2.46
CA THR A 76 -22.26 -16.77 3.38
C THR A 76 -22.13 -15.45 2.62
N ARG A 77 -21.38 -15.45 1.49
CA ARG A 77 -21.27 -14.26 0.63
C ARG A 77 -22.61 -13.83 0.04
N ARG A 78 -23.48 -14.80 -0.30
CA ARG A 78 -24.84 -14.52 -0.77
C ARG A 78 -25.68 -13.85 0.32
N GLN A 79 -25.68 -14.39 1.54
CA GLN A 79 -26.42 -13.80 2.67
C GLN A 79 -25.96 -12.38 2.97
N LEU A 80 -24.66 -12.13 3.02
CA LEU A 80 -24.10 -10.79 3.23
C LEU A 80 -24.54 -9.79 2.16
N ARG A 81 -24.57 -10.20 0.88
CA ARG A 81 -25.06 -9.35 -0.22
C ARG A 81 -26.54 -9.02 -0.07
N GLU A 82 -27.38 -9.97 0.33
CA GLU A 82 -28.81 -9.72 0.55
C GLU A 82 -29.05 -8.77 1.74
N MET A 83 -28.31 -8.95 2.85
CA MET A 83 -28.37 -8.02 3.98
C MET A 83 -27.94 -6.60 3.58
N ALA A 84 -26.87 -6.46 2.80
CA ALA A 84 -26.41 -5.17 2.31
C ALA A 84 -27.45 -4.46 1.43
N LYS A 85 -28.15 -5.20 0.56
CA LYS A 85 -29.25 -4.64 -0.25
C LYS A 85 -30.38 -4.09 0.62
N ILE A 86 -30.79 -4.82 1.66
CA ILE A 86 -31.86 -4.38 2.58
C ILE A 86 -31.45 -3.10 3.32
N LEU A 87 -30.20 -3.05 3.81
CA LEU A 87 -29.67 -1.88 4.50
C LEU A 87 -29.51 -0.67 3.57
N GLY A 88 -29.13 -0.90 2.32
CA GLY A 88 -29.00 0.14 1.29
C GLY A 88 -30.35 0.73 0.85
N ALA A 89 -31.39 -0.10 0.74
CA ALA A 89 -32.73 0.32 0.32
C ALA A 89 -33.45 1.22 1.35
N LYS A 90 -33.00 1.25 2.62
CA LYS A 90 -33.61 2.07 3.68
C LYS A 90 -33.20 3.55 3.63
N LYS A 91 -32.28 3.95 2.74
CA LYS A 91 -31.79 5.35 2.62
C LYS A 91 -32.63 6.25 1.69
N ASP A 92 -33.66 5.74 1.03
CA ASP A 92 -34.46 6.48 0.03
C ASP A 92 -35.80 7.05 0.57
N THR A 93 -35.93 7.25 1.88
CA THR A 93 -37.06 7.96 2.52
C THR A 93 -36.58 8.90 3.60
#